data_AF-A0A0J6D2N0-F1
#
_entry.id   AF-A0A0J6D2N0-F1
#
_cell.length_a   1.000
_cell.length_b   1.000
_cell.length_c   1.000
_cell.angle_alpha   90.00
_cell.angle_beta   90.00
_cell.angle_gamma   90.00
#
_symmetry.space_group_name_H-M   'P 1'
#
loop_
_entity.id
_entity.type
_entity.pdbx_description
1 polymer ?
#
loop_
_entity_poly.entity_id
_entity_poly.type
_entity_poly.pdbx_seq_one_letter_code
_entity_poly.pdbx_strand_id
1 'polypeptide(L)'
;MKTTHNDRGEEVELFVHQTSFTREPLERLASSARLPDDLERVYRSAVNVHNMKDWTATAVMANRVLESITGSFLSDNELGQPLSKQLETLAKQIDLEEPIVKLGQLLGKGSNLNNLLCLEKATSEETANLIIDLLDSLIEYLYILPQRIVHLQKQIEG
;
A
#
# COMPACT_ATOMS: atom_id res chain seq x y z
N MET A 1 8.45 -64.99 -4.95
CA MET A 1 7.93 -64.02 -5.94
C MET A 1 7.13 -62.98 -5.17
N LYS A 2 7.46 -61.69 -5.34
CA LYS A 2 6.83 -60.53 -4.67
C LYS A 2 5.39 -60.32 -5.17
N THR A 3 4.50 -59.89 -4.29
CA THR A 3 3.53 -58.82 -4.59
C THR A 3 3.18 -58.07 -3.30
N THR A 4 3.83 -56.91 -3.14
CA THR A 4 3.49 -55.85 -2.19
C THR A 4 2.25 -55.10 -2.69
N HIS A 5 1.16 -55.10 -1.92
CA HIS A 5 0.05 -54.17 -2.15
C HIS A 5 0.44 -52.80 -1.60
N ASN A 6 0.60 -51.85 -2.50
CA ASN A 6 0.90 -50.44 -2.27
C ASN A 6 -0.43 -49.71 -2.03
N ASP A 7 -0.78 -49.50 -0.77
CA ASP A 7 -1.88 -48.63 -0.36
C ASP A 7 -1.37 -47.18 -0.41
N ARG A 8 -1.74 -46.44 -1.45
CA ARG A 8 -1.50 -45.00 -1.55
C ARG A 8 -2.82 -44.30 -1.26
N GLY A 9 -3.10 -44.09 0.03
CA GLY A 9 -4.03 -43.03 0.42
C GLY A 9 -3.40 -41.70 0.01
N GLU A 10 -4.04 -40.99 -0.92
CA GLU A 10 -3.69 -39.59 -1.17
C GLU A 10 -4.09 -38.80 0.08
N GLU A 11 -3.09 -38.30 0.81
CA GLU A 11 -3.30 -37.31 1.86
C GLU A 11 -3.85 -36.04 1.22
N VAL A 12 -5.12 -35.75 1.48
CA VAL A 12 -5.71 -34.46 1.14
C VAL A 12 -5.22 -33.46 2.19
N GLU A 13 -4.24 -32.65 1.85
CA GLU A 13 -3.82 -31.52 2.68
C GLU A 13 -4.92 -30.44 2.68
N LEU A 14 -5.60 -30.30 3.82
CA LEU A 14 -6.54 -29.22 4.06
C LEU A 14 -5.76 -27.95 4.44
N PHE A 15 -5.60 -27.02 3.50
CA PHE A 15 -5.07 -25.69 3.81
C PHE A 15 -6.14 -24.85 4.52
N VAL A 16 -6.04 -24.74 5.84
CA VAL A 16 -6.82 -23.77 6.60
C VAL A 16 -6.15 -22.41 6.41
N HIS A 17 -6.69 -21.58 5.51
CA HIS A 17 -6.41 -20.15 5.55
C HIS A 17 -7.03 -19.59 6.84
N GLN A 18 -6.21 -19.43 7.87
CA GLN A 18 -6.59 -18.60 9.00
C GLN A 18 -6.71 -17.17 8.48
N THR A 19 -7.94 -16.73 8.21
CA THR A 19 -8.21 -15.30 8.15
C THR A 19 -7.94 -14.79 9.56
N SER A 20 -6.75 -14.27 9.81
CA SER A 20 -6.41 -13.65 11.09
C SER A 20 -7.51 -12.63 11.43
N PHE A 21 -8.18 -12.80 12.57
CA PHE A 21 -9.11 -11.79 13.09
C PHE A 21 -8.36 -10.52 13.55
N THR A 22 -7.03 -10.58 13.54
CA THR A 22 -6.12 -9.46 13.77
C THR A 22 -5.72 -8.83 12.46
N ARG A 23 -5.67 -7.50 12.43
CA ARG A 23 -5.13 -6.78 11.29
C ARG A 23 -3.62 -6.97 11.26
N GLU A 24 -3.10 -7.53 10.18
CA GLU A 24 -1.66 -7.51 9.93
C GLU A 24 -1.22 -6.12 9.44
N PRO A 25 -0.03 -5.64 9.83
CA PRO A 25 0.59 -4.49 9.16
C PRO A 25 0.69 -4.76 7.65
N LEU A 26 0.55 -3.72 6.83
CA LEU A 26 0.61 -3.85 5.37
C LEU A 26 1.92 -4.53 4.92
N GLU A 27 1.86 -5.82 4.58
CA GLU A 27 3.01 -6.61 4.14
C GLU A 27 3.59 -6.14 2.80
N ARG A 28 2.80 -5.44 1.96
CA ARG A 28 3.24 -4.90 0.66
C ARG A 28 4.33 -3.81 0.74
N LEU A 29 4.68 -3.33 1.93
CA LEU A 29 5.81 -2.42 2.14
C LEU A 29 7.14 -3.16 2.39
N ALA A 30 7.11 -4.47 2.66
CA ALA A 30 8.33 -5.21 2.99
C ALA A 30 9.20 -5.56 1.75
N SER A 31 8.63 -5.56 0.54
CA SER A 31 9.31 -6.10 -0.64
C SER A 31 9.95 -5.08 -1.59
N SER A 32 9.66 -3.77 -1.49
CA SER A 32 10.37 -2.77 -2.32
C SER A 32 10.45 -1.33 -1.80
N ALA A 33 9.63 -0.92 -0.82
CA ALA A 33 9.64 0.45 -0.29
C ALA A 33 9.73 0.45 1.24
N ARG A 34 10.94 0.70 1.76
CA ARG A 34 11.12 0.91 3.21
C ARG A 34 10.45 2.22 3.62
N LEU A 35 9.50 2.14 4.53
CA LEU A 35 8.99 3.32 5.22
C LEU A 35 10.13 3.97 6.04
N PRO A 36 10.08 5.29 6.27
CA PRO A 36 10.91 5.89 7.32
C PRO A 36 10.70 5.15 8.65
N ASP A 37 11.78 4.85 9.37
CA ASP A 37 11.77 4.02 10.58
C ASP A 37 10.74 4.51 11.61
N ASP A 38 10.62 5.83 11.77
CA ASP A 38 9.64 6.44 12.67
C ASP A 38 8.20 6.19 12.23
N LEU A 39 7.91 6.30 10.93
CA LEU A 39 6.58 6.04 10.36
C LEU A 39 6.20 4.57 10.54
N GLU A 40 7.12 3.66 10.24
CA GLU A 40 6.89 2.22 10.43
C GLU A 40 6.57 1.89 11.89
N ARG A 41 7.36 2.42 12.82
CA ARG A 41 7.20 2.19 14.25
C ARG A 41 5.85 2.68 14.78
N VAL A 42 5.45 3.92 14.44
CA VAL A 42 4.16 4.46 14.91
C VAL A 42 2.98 3.76 14.25
N TYR A 43 3.12 3.34 12.99
CA TYR A 43 2.10 2.57 12.28
C TYR A 43 1.88 1.18 12.90
N ARG A 44 2.96 0.43 13.16
CA ARG A 44 2.86 -0.86 13.86
C ARG A 44 2.21 -0.71 15.24
N SER A 45 2.56 0.35 15.96
CA SER A 45 1.97 0.64 17.27
C SER A 45 0.46 0.92 17.18
N ALA A 46 0.02 1.67 16.15
CA ALA A 46 -1.41 1.90 15.89
C ALA A 46 -2.16 0.58 15.59
N VAL A 47 -1.58 -0.31 14.78
CA VAL A 47 -2.16 -1.63 14.49
C VAL A 47 -2.26 -2.48 15.75
N ASN A 48 -1.24 -2.46 16.62
CA ASN A 48 -1.23 -3.22 17.86
C ASN A 48 -2.35 -2.79 18.82
N VAL A 49 -2.49 -1.50 19.10
CA VAL A 49 -3.53 -1.00 20.01
C VAL A 49 -4.94 -1.21 19.43
N HIS A 50 -5.08 -1.12 18.10
CA HIS A 50 -6.32 -1.49 17.41
C HIS A 50 -6.68 -2.96 17.60
N ASN A 51 -5.71 -3.87 17.43
CA ASN A 51 -5.91 -5.31 17.63
C ASN A 51 -6.24 -5.65 19.11
N MET A 52 -5.77 -4.84 20.06
CA MET A 52 -6.15 -4.91 21.48
C MET A 52 -7.55 -4.34 21.77
N LYS A 53 -8.22 -3.76 20.77
CA LYS A 53 -9.56 -3.14 20.88
C LYS A 53 -9.59 -1.90 21.79
N ASP A 54 -8.45 -1.22 21.95
CA ASP A 54 -8.39 0.08 22.62
C ASP A 54 -8.62 1.18 21.59
N TRP A 55 -9.87 1.62 21.49
CA TRP A 55 -10.30 2.59 20.48
C TRP A 55 -9.75 3.99 20.73
N THR A 56 -9.62 4.39 22.00
CA THR A 56 -9.06 5.70 22.36
C THR A 56 -7.57 5.75 22.04
N ALA A 57 -6.81 4.72 22.42
CA ALA A 57 -5.40 4.62 22.05
C ALA A 57 -5.21 4.51 20.54
N THR A 58 -6.11 3.81 19.83
CA THR A 58 -6.10 3.74 18.37
C THR A 58 -6.23 5.13 17.73
N ALA A 59 -7.16 5.95 18.20
CA ALA A 59 -7.36 7.31 17.67
C ALA A 59 -6.12 8.19 17.88
N VAL A 60 -5.51 8.14 19.07
CA VAL A 60 -4.26 8.87 19.38
C VAL A 60 -3.12 8.39 18.49
N MET A 61 -2.94 7.08 18.34
CA MET A 61 -1.87 6.52 17.52
C MET A 61 -2.09 6.81 16.02
N ALA A 62 -3.34 6.81 15.54
CA ALA A 62 -3.66 7.20 14.17
C ALA A 62 -3.31 8.66 13.90
N ASN A 63 -3.57 9.56 14.85
CA ASN A 63 -3.14 10.96 14.75
C ASN A 63 -1.61 11.07 14.64
N ARG A 64 -0.87 10.30 15.46
CA ARG A 64 0.59 10.27 15.41
C ARG A 64 1.16 9.68 14.11
N VAL A 65 0.47 8.71 13.51
CA VAL A 65 0.83 8.19 12.17
C VAL A 65 0.69 9.31 11.13
N LEU A 66 -0.41 10.06 11.16
CA LEU A 66 -0.63 11.17 10.23
C LEU A 66 0.40 12.29 10.41
N GLU A 67 0.77 12.64 11.64
CA GLU A 67 1.88 13.57 11.94
C GLU A 67 3.23 13.05 11.41
N SER A 68 3.49 11.75 11.52
CA SER A 68 4.73 11.18 11.01
C SER A 68 4.78 11.19 9.47
N ILE A 69 3.63 11.06 8.81
CA ILE A 69 3.52 11.19 7.35
C ILE A 69 3.82 12.64 6.96
N THR A 70 3.15 13.62 7.57
CA THR A 70 3.37 15.05 7.26
C THR A 70 4.80 15.48 7.58
N GLY A 71 5.38 14.97 8.68
CA GLY A 71 6.78 15.21 9.07
C GLY A 71 7.84 14.76 8.07
N SER A 72 7.49 13.86 7.15
CA SER A 72 8.43 13.44 6.09
C SER A 72 8.59 14.48 4.97
N PHE A 73 7.70 15.47 4.91
CA PHE A 73 7.62 16.43 3.79
C PHE A 73 7.62 17.89 4.25
N LEU A 74 7.04 18.17 5.42
CA LEU A 74 6.88 19.53 5.92
C LEU A 74 8.08 20.01 6.74
N SER A 75 8.31 21.32 6.75
CA SER A 75 9.30 21.97 7.62
C SER A 75 8.82 22.09 9.07
N ASP A 76 9.75 22.27 10.02
CA ASP A 76 9.43 22.39 11.46
C ASP A 76 8.37 23.46 11.78
N ASN A 77 8.37 24.58 11.04
CA ASN A 77 7.38 25.65 11.21
C ASN A 77 5.97 25.22 10.82
N GLU A 78 5.84 24.33 9.84
CA GLU A 78 4.58 23.81 9.34
C GLU A 78 4.06 22.68 10.25
N LEU A 79 4.95 21.88 10.83
CA LEU A 79 4.62 20.85 11.81
C LEU A 79 4.09 21.40 13.14
N GLY A 80 4.35 22.67 13.46
CA GLY A 80 3.75 23.35 14.61
C GLY A 80 2.25 23.68 14.43
N GLN A 81 1.70 23.51 13.23
CA GLN A 81 0.28 23.79 12.93
C GLN A 81 -0.62 22.61 13.33
N PRO A 82 -1.94 22.83 13.50
CA PRO A 82 -2.90 21.74 13.66
C PRO A 82 -2.82 20.75 12.49
N LEU A 83 -3.01 19.44 12.75
CA LEU A 83 -2.89 18.38 11.74
C LEU A 83 -3.71 18.66 10.46
N SER A 84 -4.91 19.23 10.58
CA SER A 84 -5.71 19.62 9.41
C SER A 84 -4.99 20.62 8.51
N LYS A 85 -4.29 21.60 9.09
CA LYS A 85 -3.47 22.58 8.36
C LYS A 85 -2.17 21.98 7.84
N GLN A 86 -1.58 21.03 8.56
CA GLN A 86 -0.45 20.25 8.03
C GLN A 86 -0.86 19.48 6.78
N LEU A 87 -2.02 18.81 6.79
CA LEU A 87 -2.54 18.07 5.63
C LEU A 87 -2.87 18.99 4.43
N GLU A 88 -3.48 20.15 4.68
CA GLU A 88 -3.73 21.16 3.64
C GLU A 88 -2.41 21.66 3.00
N THR A 89 -1.36 21.84 3.80
CA THR A 89 -0.04 22.28 3.33
C THR A 89 0.70 21.16 2.61
N LEU A 90 0.61 19.92 3.12
CA LEU A 90 1.19 18.74 2.48
C LEU A 90 0.69 18.57 1.06
N ALA A 91 -0.61 18.76 0.83
CA ALA A 91 -1.23 18.69 -0.49
C ALA A 91 -0.72 19.75 -1.49
N LYS A 92 -0.05 20.81 -1.01
CA LYS A 92 0.58 21.84 -1.85
C LYS A 92 2.06 21.55 -2.14
N GLN A 93 2.69 20.69 -1.32
CA GLN A 93 4.11 20.35 -1.44
C GLN A 93 4.33 19.02 -2.18
N ILE A 94 3.42 18.06 -2.01
CA ILE A 94 3.40 16.84 -2.79
C ILE A 94 2.54 17.10 -4.02
N ASP A 95 3.20 17.15 -5.18
CA ASP A 95 2.49 17.16 -6.45
C ASP A 95 1.95 15.76 -6.76
N LEU A 96 0.67 15.55 -6.48
CA LEU A 96 -0.04 14.33 -6.83
C LEU A 96 -0.29 14.19 -8.35
N GLU A 97 -0.10 15.27 -9.11
CA GLU A 97 -0.15 15.34 -10.58
C GLU A 97 1.16 14.82 -11.20
N GLU A 98 2.32 15.11 -10.59
CA GLU A 98 3.64 14.72 -11.09
C GLU A 98 3.78 13.21 -11.38
N PRO A 99 3.36 12.27 -10.51
CA PRO A 99 3.35 10.83 -10.83
C PRO A 99 2.50 10.49 -12.05
N ILE A 100 1.34 11.14 -12.21
CA ILE A 100 0.43 10.93 -13.34
C ILE A 100 1.08 11.44 -14.64
N VAL A 101 1.71 12.62 -14.60
CA VAL A 101 2.41 13.23 -15.73
C VAL A 101 3.63 12.38 -16.13
N LYS A 102 4.46 11.95 -15.17
CA LYS A 102 5.58 11.04 -15.42
C LYS A 102 5.12 9.74 -16.06
N LEU A 103 3.99 9.19 -15.63
CA LEU A 103 3.40 8.00 -16.27
C LEU A 103 2.90 8.28 -17.68
N GLY A 104 2.28 9.43 -17.93
CA GLY A 104 1.94 9.88 -19.27
C GLY A 104 3.15 9.96 -20.20
N GLN A 105 4.30 10.44 -19.69
CA GLN A 105 5.56 10.43 -20.43
C GLN A 105 6.10 9.02 -20.67
N LEU A 106 6.02 8.13 -19.67
CA LEU A 106 6.38 6.71 -19.81
C LEU A 106 5.50 5.98 -20.82
N LEU A 107 4.26 6.41 -21.04
CA LEU A 107 3.35 5.88 -22.06
C LEU A 107 3.41 6.66 -23.39
N GLY A 108 4.24 7.69 -23.48
CA GLY A 108 4.38 8.51 -24.68
C GLY A 108 4.86 7.70 -25.88
N LYS A 109 4.40 8.08 -27.09
CA LYS A 109 4.81 7.41 -28.34
C LYS A 109 6.33 7.31 -28.44
N GLY A 110 6.83 6.11 -28.71
CA GLY A 110 8.26 5.82 -28.83
C GLY A 110 8.99 5.53 -27.52
N SER A 111 8.31 5.60 -26.37
CA SER A 111 8.88 5.13 -25.10
C SER A 111 9.04 3.60 -25.10
N ASN A 112 9.95 3.09 -24.26
CA ASN A 112 10.15 1.64 -24.17
C ASN A 112 8.88 0.91 -23.70
N LEU A 113 8.15 1.48 -22.73
CA LEU A 113 6.90 0.90 -22.23
C LEU A 113 5.80 0.95 -23.30
N ASN A 114 5.67 2.04 -24.06
CA ASN A 114 4.73 2.11 -25.17
C ASN A 114 5.01 1.04 -26.23
N ASN A 115 6.28 0.83 -26.61
CA ASN A 115 6.63 -0.17 -27.62
C ASN A 115 6.41 -1.60 -27.12
N LEU A 116 6.60 -1.86 -25.82
CA LEU A 116 6.24 -3.14 -25.19
C LEU A 116 4.72 -3.37 -25.21
N LEU A 117 3.93 -2.36 -24.82
CA LEU A 117 2.47 -2.44 -24.81
C LEU A 117 1.85 -2.58 -26.21
N CYS A 118 2.47 -1.97 -27.22
CA CYS A 118 2.07 -2.12 -28.63
C CYS A 118 2.52 -3.44 -29.27
N LEU A 119 3.13 -4.36 -28.49
CA LEU A 119 3.69 -5.63 -28.96
C LEU A 119 4.75 -5.48 -30.06
N GLU A 120 5.38 -4.30 -30.16
CA GLU A 120 6.48 -4.04 -31.10
C GLU A 120 7.79 -4.72 -30.64
N LYS A 121 7.82 -5.22 -29.40
CA LYS A 121 8.91 -6.00 -28.81
C LYS A 121 8.38 -7.20 -28.03
N ALA A 122 9.15 -8.28 -27.99
CA ALA A 122 8.87 -9.41 -27.11
C ALA A 122 8.96 -8.97 -25.65
N THR A 123 7.93 -9.29 -24.86
CA THR A 123 7.84 -8.97 -23.44
C THR A 123 8.28 -10.18 -22.62
N SER A 124 9.23 -10.01 -21.70
CA SER A 124 9.61 -11.07 -20.75
C SER A 124 8.56 -11.20 -19.65
N GLU A 125 8.51 -12.35 -18.98
CA GLU A 125 7.63 -12.58 -17.82
C GLU A 125 7.85 -11.53 -16.72
N GLU A 126 9.11 -11.22 -16.41
CA GLU A 126 9.47 -10.17 -15.43
C GLU A 126 8.91 -8.80 -15.83
N THR A 127 9.03 -8.43 -17.10
CA THR A 127 8.50 -7.14 -17.61
C THR A 127 6.98 -7.13 -17.56
N ALA A 128 6.32 -8.25 -17.88
CA ALA A 128 4.87 -8.37 -17.79
C ALA A 128 4.38 -8.19 -16.34
N ASN A 129 5.06 -8.80 -15.36
CA ASN A 129 4.74 -8.63 -13.94
C ASN A 129 4.89 -7.17 -13.49
N LEU A 130 5.96 -6.48 -13.89
CA LEU A 130 6.14 -5.05 -13.59
C LEU A 130 5.05 -4.16 -14.21
N ILE A 131 4.58 -4.51 -15.41
CA ILE A 131 3.46 -3.79 -16.06
C ILE A 131 2.18 -4.00 -15.26
N ILE A 132 1.90 -5.22 -14.80
CA ILE A 132 0.73 -5.51 -13.96
C ILE A 132 0.83 -4.76 -12.62
N ASP A 133 1.98 -4.80 -11.94
CA ASP A 133 2.19 -4.07 -10.68
C ASP A 133 2.00 -2.56 -10.85
N LEU A 134 2.44 -2.01 -11.99
CA LEU A 134 2.21 -0.61 -12.33
C LEU A 134 0.72 -0.31 -12.53
N LEU A 135 -0.02 -1.16 -13.24
CA LEU A 135 -1.46 -1.01 -13.43
C LEU A 135 -2.22 -1.12 -12.11
N ASP A 136 -1.86 -2.06 -11.24
CA ASP A 136 -2.43 -2.21 -9.89
C ASP A 136 -2.19 -0.95 -9.05
N SER A 137 -0.95 -0.45 -9.04
CA SER A 137 -0.59 0.77 -8.31
C SER A 137 -1.36 1.99 -8.81
N LEU A 138 -1.54 2.09 -10.12
CA LEU A 138 -2.33 3.15 -10.76
C LEU A 138 -3.82 3.08 -10.38
N ILE A 139 -4.40 1.88 -10.43
CA ILE A 139 -5.80 1.66 -10.05
C ILE A 139 -5.99 1.95 -8.56
N GLU A 140 -5.04 1.49 -7.73
CA GLU A 140 -5.05 1.74 -6.30
C GLU A 140 -4.99 3.25 -6.00
N TYR A 141 -4.05 3.97 -6.61
CA TYR A 141 -3.86 5.40 -6.37
C TYR A 141 -5.00 6.28 -6.92
N LEU A 142 -5.47 6.02 -8.14
CA LEU A 142 -6.43 6.90 -8.81
C LEU A 142 -7.88 6.64 -8.43
N TYR A 143 -8.24 5.39 -8.10
CA TYR A 143 -9.64 4.99 -7.90
C TYR A 143 -9.91 4.46 -6.50
N ILE A 144 -9.07 3.53 -6.00
CA ILE A 144 -9.38 2.84 -4.75
C ILE A 144 -9.05 3.71 -3.54
N LEU A 145 -7.84 4.23 -3.47
CA LEU A 145 -7.34 5.01 -2.33
C LEU A 145 -8.17 6.27 -2.10
N PRO A 146 -8.52 7.09 -3.12
CA PRO A 146 -9.33 8.28 -2.91
C PRO A 146 -10.73 7.94 -2.38
N GLN A 147 -11.38 6.92 -2.93
CA GLN A 147 -12.68 6.45 -2.45
C GLN A 147 -12.61 5.92 -1.02
N ARG A 148 -11.55 5.15 -0.71
CA ARG A 148 -11.31 4.62 0.64
C ARG A 148 -11.09 5.75 1.64
N ILE A 149 -10.34 6.80 1.29
CA ILE A 149 -10.15 7.99 2.14
C ILE A 149 -11.49 8.65 2.43
N VAL A 150 -12.32 8.89 1.39
CA VAL A 150 -13.66 9.48 1.58
C VAL A 150 -14.54 8.61 2.47
N HIS A 151 -14.50 7.28 2.29
CA HIS A 151 -15.25 6.35 3.13
C HIS A 151 -14.77 6.36 4.59
N LEU A 152 -13.45 6.31 4.82
CA LEU A 152 -12.85 6.38 6.14
C LEU A 152 -13.19 7.70 6.84
N GLN A 153 -13.11 8.83 6.14
CA GLN A 153 -13.49 10.13 6.68
C GLN A 153 -14.94 10.12 7.18
N LYS A 154 -15.88 9.59 6.39
CA LYS A 154 -17.29 9.46 6.79
C LYS A 154 -17.49 8.59 8.03
N GLN A 155 -16.70 7.53 8.18
CA GLN A 155 -16.77 6.66 9.37
C GLN A 155 -16.18 7.30 10.62
N ILE A 156 -15.23 8.22 10.47
CA ILE A 156 -14.60 8.94 11.59
C ILE A 156 -15.47 10.12 12.06
N GLU A 157 -16.14 10.82 11.14
CA GLU A 157 -16.96 11.99 11.43
C GLU A 157 -18.41 11.66 11.85
N GLY A 158 -18.87 10.43 11.60
CA GLY A 158 -20.22 9.95 11.90
C GLY A 158 -20.35 9.32 13.29
#